data_AF-A0A431RAU0-F1
#
_entry.id   AF-A0A431RAU0-F1
#
_cell.length_a   1.000
_cell.length_b   1.000
_cell.length_c   1.000
_cell.angle_alpha   90.00
_cell.angle_beta   90.00
_cell.angle_gamma   90.00
#
_symmetry.space_group_name_H-M   'P 1'
#
loop_
_entity.id
_entity.type
_entity.pdbx_description
1 polymer ?
#
loop_
_entity_poly.entity_id
_entity_poly.type
_entity_poly.pdbx_seq_one_letter_code
_entity_poly.pdbx_strand_id
1 'polypeptide(L)'
;MRGSTMLSRKFLRRTAIAGACLAGFAALSIAALWVLDRAFPPPLPAKLTVSTEVQDRDGQLLRAFATPDGYWRLETRLDQVDRQFVDMLVTYEDKRFWDHRGVDILALCRAAGQLVTSGHIVSGGSTLSMQLARLIEPRDSRSLGSKLKQMLRAIQIERRLSKQEILERYLTLAPYGGNLEGVRAASLAYFGKEPKRLTVSEAAMLVALPQLPERRRPDRNLDIAHAARDRVLTRMVSAGLLGEREAARAAIDDVSGLRRKLPALAAHASYAMLPRAVHGKPLQLTIRKSVQQGLEQVASDAARKLGPKLSVAMVMADARTGDILGEVGSADFFDASRSGWIDMTRVVRSPGSTLKPFIYGLAFEQGLVAQEMIIEDSPAD
;
A
#
# COMPACT_ATOMS: atom_id res chain seq x y z
N MET A 1 18.86 -41.32 58.65
CA MET A 1 20.07 -40.49 58.46
C MET A 1 19.78 -39.45 57.37
N ARG A 2 19.61 -38.17 57.76
CA ARG A 2 19.43 -37.05 56.83
C ARG A 2 20.78 -36.31 56.72
N GLY A 3 21.44 -36.38 55.57
CA GLY A 3 22.65 -35.61 55.31
C GLY A 3 22.28 -34.23 54.76
N SER A 4 22.32 -33.20 55.59
CA SER A 4 22.19 -31.81 55.14
C SER A 4 23.57 -31.31 54.67
N THR A 5 23.72 -31.08 53.38
CA THR A 5 24.90 -30.44 52.78
C THR A 5 24.92 -28.95 53.16
N MET A 6 25.70 -28.59 54.20
CA MET A 6 26.07 -27.20 54.46
C MET A 6 26.96 -26.68 53.32
N LEU A 7 26.37 -25.91 52.40
CA LEU A 7 27.12 -25.10 51.45
C LEU A 7 28.06 -24.15 52.23
N SER A 8 29.37 -24.29 52.03
CA SER A 8 30.39 -23.47 52.69
C SER A 8 30.13 -21.97 52.48
N ARG A 9 30.20 -21.15 53.54
CA ARG A 9 30.08 -19.68 53.48
C ARG A 9 30.98 -19.03 52.42
N LYS A 10 32.13 -19.67 52.10
CA LYS A 10 33.04 -19.24 51.02
C LYS A 10 32.46 -19.46 49.62
N PHE A 11 31.70 -20.53 49.41
CA PHE A 11 31.00 -20.81 48.16
C PHE A 11 29.86 -19.80 47.95
N LEU A 12 29.04 -19.55 48.98
CA LEU A 12 27.97 -18.54 48.95
C LEU A 12 28.49 -17.13 48.64
N ARG A 13 29.64 -16.74 49.21
CA ARG A 13 30.26 -15.43 48.95
C ARG A 13 30.79 -15.32 47.52
N ARG A 14 31.38 -16.39 46.97
CA ARG A 14 31.86 -16.41 45.57
C ARG A 14 30.72 -16.35 44.56
N THR A 15 29.62 -17.08 44.80
CA THR A 15 28.42 -17.01 43.95
C THR A 15 27.75 -15.64 44.04
N ALA A 16 27.71 -15.02 45.21
CA ALA A 16 27.18 -13.66 45.37
C ALA A 16 28.01 -12.60 44.65
N ILE A 17 29.35 -12.67 44.75
CA ILE A 17 30.25 -11.77 44.02
C ILE A 17 30.13 -11.98 42.51
N ALA A 18 30.11 -13.23 42.03
CA ALA A 18 29.92 -13.53 40.62
C ALA A 18 28.56 -13.01 40.10
N GLY A 19 27.49 -13.19 40.89
CA GLY A 19 26.17 -12.65 40.59
C GLY A 19 26.14 -11.11 40.53
N ALA A 20 26.80 -10.44 41.48
CA ALA A 20 26.91 -8.98 41.51
C ALA A 20 27.73 -8.44 40.34
N CYS A 21 28.84 -9.09 39.98
CA CYS A 21 29.64 -8.74 38.80
C CYS A 21 28.85 -8.93 37.50
N LEU A 22 28.10 -10.02 37.37
CA LEU A 22 27.26 -10.28 36.20
C LEU A 22 26.14 -9.25 36.10
N ALA A 23 25.48 -8.92 37.21
CA ALA A 23 24.45 -7.89 37.27
C ALA A 23 25.02 -6.50 36.95
N GLY A 24 26.19 -6.15 37.48
CA GLY A 24 26.89 -4.90 37.17
C GLY A 24 27.29 -4.80 35.70
N PHE A 25 27.80 -5.88 35.11
CA PHE A 25 28.13 -5.95 33.69
C PHE A 25 26.87 -5.84 32.81
N ALA A 26 25.77 -6.51 33.18
CA ALA A 26 24.50 -6.39 32.48
C ALA A 26 23.94 -4.96 32.55
N ALA A 27 23.99 -4.32 33.72
CA ALA A 27 23.56 -2.93 33.91
C ALA A 27 24.40 -1.96 33.07
N LEU A 28 25.73 -2.11 33.08
CA LEU A 28 26.65 -1.33 32.23
C LEU A 28 26.38 -1.56 30.74
N SER A 29 26.12 -2.79 30.33
CA SER A 29 25.79 -3.13 28.94
C SER A 29 24.46 -2.52 28.50
N ILE A 30 23.44 -2.55 29.37
CA ILE A 30 22.14 -1.90 29.13
C ILE A 30 22.32 -0.38 29.05
N ALA A 31 23.09 0.22 29.97
CA ALA A 31 23.39 1.64 29.95
C ALA A 31 24.16 2.06 28.69
N ALA A 32 25.16 1.27 28.28
CA ALA A 32 25.90 1.50 27.04
C ALA A 32 24.98 1.41 25.81
N LEU A 33 24.10 0.40 25.74
CA LEU A 33 23.12 0.29 24.66
C LEU A 33 22.12 1.45 24.66
N TRP A 34 21.77 1.99 25.83
CA TRP A 34 20.89 3.16 25.94
C TRP A 34 21.58 4.45 25.47
N VAL A 35 22.85 4.64 25.85
CA VAL A 35 23.67 5.76 25.36
C VAL A 35 23.88 5.67 23.85
N LEU A 36 24.24 4.49 23.34
CA LEU A 36 24.38 4.25 21.90
C LEU A 36 23.07 4.45 21.14
N ASP A 37 21.92 4.09 21.73
CA ASP A 37 20.61 4.32 21.13
C ASP A 37 20.29 5.81 20.99
N ARG A 38 20.72 6.64 21.95
CA ARG A 38 20.59 8.10 21.87
C ARG A 38 21.60 8.75 20.94
N ALA A 39 22.84 8.26 20.92
CA ALA A 39 23.89 8.75 20.04
C ALA A 39 23.61 8.40 18.57
N PHE A 40 22.99 7.25 18.32
CA PHE A 40 22.69 6.74 16.99
C PHE A 40 21.22 6.31 16.89
N PRO A 41 20.26 7.25 16.89
CA PRO A 41 18.86 6.90 16.73
C PRO A 41 18.64 6.20 15.38
N PRO A 42 17.69 5.25 15.28
CA PRO A 42 17.32 4.68 13.99
C PRO A 42 16.73 5.78 13.09
N PRO A 43 16.97 5.75 11.77
CA PRO A 43 16.43 6.74 10.83
C PRO A 43 14.93 6.50 10.59
N LEU A 44 14.11 6.61 11.64
CA LEU A 44 12.66 6.41 11.59
C LEU A 44 11.98 7.75 11.32
N PRO A 45 11.51 8.01 10.09
CA PRO A 45 10.78 9.24 9.83
C PRO A 45 9.44 9.19 10.58
N ALA A 46 9.01 10.34 11.13
CA ALA A 46 7.73 10.45 11.82
C ALA A 46 6.56 10.02 10.91
N LYS A 47 6.61 10.45 9.64
CA LYS A 47 5.69 10.06 8.57
C LYS A 47 6.46 9.48 7.40
N LEU A 48 5.93 8.41 6.79
CA LEU A 48 6.50 7.84 5.58
C LEU A 48 6.21 8.74 4.37
N THR A 49 7.14 8.80 3.43
CA THR A 49 6.91 9.44 2.13
C THR A 49 6.05 8.53 1.28
N VAL A 50 4.75 8.76 1.22
CA VAL A 50 3.77 7.95 0.47
C VAL A 50 3.28 8.68 -0.79
N SER A 51 2.69 7.92 -1.70
CA SER A 51 2.01 8.43 -2.89
C SER A 51 0.89 9.40 -2.54
N THR A 52 0.70 10.44 -3.36
CA THR A 52 -0.47 11.31 -3.22
C THR A 52 -1.68 10.59 -3.80
N GLU A 53 -2.69 10.36 -2.98
CA GLU A 53 -3.94 9.73 -3.37
C GLU A 53 -5.03 10.77 -3.63
N VAL A 54 -5.81 10.57 -4.68
CA VAL A 54 -7.04 11.30 -4.97
C VAL A 54 -8.19 10.32 -4.83
N GLN A 55 -9.11 10.65 -3.93
CA GLN A 55 -10.25 9.84 -3.56
C GLN A 55 -11.55 10.51 -4.00
N ASP A 56 -12.53 9.68 -4.30
CA ASP A 56 -13.90 10.11 -4.53
C ASP A 56 -14.56 10.54 -3.21
N ARG A 57 -15.80 11.01 -3.29
CA ARG A 57 -16.53 11.51 -2.12
C ARG A 57 -16.78 10.46 -1.04
N ASP A 58 -16.74 9.18 -1.42
CA ASP A 58 -16.97 8.02 -0.55
C ASP A 58 -15.64 7.38 -0.09
N GLY A 59 -14.49 8.01 -0.39
CA GLY A 59 -13.15 7.55 0.00
C GLY A 59 -12.54 6.50 -0.92
N GLN A 60 -13.14 6.21 -2.07
CA GLN A 60 -12.61 5.25 -3.05
C GLN A 60 -11.50 5.88 -3.88
N LEU A 61 -10.42 5.13 -4.13
CA LEU A 61 -9.31 5.61 -4.96
C LEU A 61 -9.78 5.89 -6.40
N LEU A 62 -9.64 7.14 -6.83
CA LEU A 62 -9.79 7.59 -8.22
C LEU A 62 -8.45 7.53 -8.94
N ARG A 63 -7.41 8.08 -8.31
CA ARG A 63 -6.06 8.19 -8.87
C ARG A 63 -5.01 8.21 -7.77
N ALA A 64 -3.82 7.71 -8.08
CA ALA A 64 -2.62 7.92 -7.26
C ALA A 64 -1.52 8.59 -8.10
N PHE A 65 -0.63 9.32 -7.43
CA PHE A 65 0.62 9.84 -7.99
C PHE A 65 1.81 9.17 -7.32
N ALA A 66 2.81 8.78 -8.11
CA ALA A 66 4.01 8.14 -7.59
C ALA A 66 4.74 9.10 -6.62
N THR A 67 5.49 8.51 -5.69
CA THR A 67 6.38 9.27 -4.82
C THR A 67 7.49 9.96 -5.63
N PRO A 68 8.21 10.96 -5.08
CA PRO A 68 9.30 11.62 -5.79
C PRO A 68 10.40 10.68 -6.29
N ASP A 69 10.61 9.56 -5.60
CA ASP A 69 11.52 8.46 -5.94
C ASP A 69 10.92 7.46 -6.96
N GLY A 70 9.72 7.71 -7.49
CA GLY A 70 9.12 6.95 -8.59
C GLY A 70 8.33 5.70 -8.18
N TYR A 71 8.12 5.49 -6.88
CA TYR A 71 7.40 4.32 -6.37
C TYR A 71 5.91 4.58 -6.20
N TRP A 72 5.13 3.55 -6.47
CA TRP A 72 3.74 3.45 -6.02
C TRP A 72 3.74 2.92 -4.61
N ARG A 73 3.58 3.83 -3.64
CA ARG A 73 3.64 3.54 -2.21
C ARG A 73 2.38 4.07 -1.54
N LEU A 74 1.31 3.28 -1.59
CA LEU A 74 0.03 3.64 -1.00
C LEU A 74 0.05 3.33 0.50
N GLU A 75 -0.31 4.31 1.33
CA GLU A 75 -0.38 4.10 2.77
C GLU A 75 -1.38 2.97 3.08
N THR A 76 -0.96 2.03 3.91
CA THR A 76 -1.75 0.85 4.24
C THR A 76 -1.83 0.66 5.74
N ARG A 77 -3.04 0.80 6.27
CA ARG A 77 -3.36 0.52 7.67
C ARG A 77 -3.89 -0.89 7.84
N LEU A 78 -3.79 -1.43 9.06
CA LEU A 78 -4.23 -2.80 9.35
C LEU A 78 -5.74 -3.00 9.14
N ASP A 79 -6.58 -1.98 9.38
CA ASP A 79 -8.04 -2.04 9.20
C ASP A 79 -8.48 -2.15 7.71
N GLN A 80 -7.55 -1.84 6.79
CA GLN A 80 -7.74 -1.87 5.35
C GLN A 80 -7.25 -3.18 4.70
N VAL A 81 -6.64 -4.07 5.48
CA VAL A 81 -6.12 -5.35 5.01
C VAL A 81 -6.95 -6.48 5.59
N ASP A 82 -7.15 -7.53 4.80
CA ASP A 82 -7.85 -8.71 5.30
C ASP A 82 -7.05 -9.38 6.44
N ARG A 83 -7.75 -9.80 7.50
CA ARG A 83 -7.11 -10.39 8.68
C ARG A 83 -6.40 -11.70 8.32
N GLN A 84 -6.96 -12.51 7.44
CA GLN A 84 -6.35 -13.76 6.99
C GLN A 84 -5.02 -13.48 6.31
N PHE A 85 -4.92 -12.44 5.47
CA PHE A 85 -3.64 -12.02 4.89
C PHE A 85 -2.60 -11.68 5.97
N VAL A 86 -3.00 -10.90 6.99
CA VAL A 86 -2.10 -10.51 8.09
C VAL A 86 -1.61 -11.74 8.86
N ASP A 87 -2.52 -12.66 9.20
CA ASP A 87 -2.19 -13.88 9.91
C ASP A 87 -1.26 -14.79 9.09
N MET A 88 -1.49 -14.87 7.77
CA MET A 88 -0.61 -15.60 6.84
C MET A 88 0.78 -14.97 6.76
N LEU A 89 0.86 -13.64 6.61
CA LEU A 89 2.12 -12.91 6.54
C LEU A 89 2.95 -13.11 7.81
N VAL A 90 2.33 -12.88 8.98
CA VAL A 90 2.99 -13.06 10.28
C VAL A 90 3.44 -14.50 10.45
N THR A 91 2.60 -15.48 10.14
CA THR A 91 2.96 -16.90 10.32
C THR A 91 4.07 -17.36 9.37
N TYR A 92 4.09 -16.81 8.15
CA TYR A 92 5.07 -17.17 7.13
C TYR A 92 6.43 -16.49 7.37
N GLU A 93 6.45 -15.20 7.69
CA GLU A 93 7.68 -14.42 7.87
C GLU A 93 8.21 -14.44 9.30
N ASP A 94 7.34 -14.42 10.30
CA ASP A 94 7.70 -14.19 11.71
C ASP A 94 6.67 -14.73 12.70
N LYS A 95 6.61 -16.07 12.84
CA LYS A 95 5.57 -16.77 13.63
C LYS A 95 5.40 -16.24 15.07
N ARG A 96 6.45 -15.70 15.68
CA ARG A 96 6.44 -15.19 17.07
C ARG A 96 6.50 -13.67 17.13
N PHE A 97 6.08 -13.01 16.04
CA PHE A 97 6.12 -11.56 15.90
C PHE A 97 5.57 -10.85 17.12
N TRP A 98 4.44 -11.30 17.67
CA TRP A 98 3.79 -10.66 18.81
C TRP A 98 4.54 -10.83 20.14
N ASP A 99 5.38 -11.87 20.27
CA ASP A 99 6.01 -12.25 21.53
C ASP A 99 7.39 -11.62 21.73
N HIS A 100 8.17 -11.43 20.65
CA HIS A 100 9.53 -10.92 20.74
C HIS A 100 9.60 -9.38 20.72
N ARG A 101 10.78 -8.81 20.99
CA ARG A 101 11.04 -7.35 20.98
C ARG A 101 12.16 -7.03 19.98
N GLY A 102 11.85 -7.11 18.69
CA GLY A 102 12.80 -6.85 17.59
C GLY A 102 13.47 -8.09 17.02
N VAL A 103 14.07 -8.94 17.85
CA VAL A 103 14.73 -10.18 17.39
C VAL A 103 14.12 -11.39 18.08
N ASP A 104 13.84 -12.42 17.29
CA ASP A 104 13.47 -13.73 17.79
C ASP A 104 14.74 -14.55 18.15
N ILE A 105 15.06 -14.61 19.44
CA ILE A 105 16.22 -15.35 19.95
C ILE A 105 16.09 -16.85 19.73
N LEU A 106 14.90 -17.44 19.91
CA LEU A 106 14.73 -18.90 19.73
C LEU A 106 14.87 -19.31 18.27
N ALA A 107 14.32 -18.52 17.34
CA ALA A 107 14.47 -18.73 15.92
C ALA A 107 15.92 -18.53 15.48
N LEU A 108 16.64 -17.56 16.06
CA LEU A 108 18.06 -17.36 15.80
C LEU A 108 18.89 -18.56 16.28
N CYS A 109 18.68 -19.05 17.52
CA CYS A 109 19.35 -20.23 18.04
C CYS A 109 19.04 -21.49 17.22
N ARG A 110 17.77 -21.68 16.83
CA ARG A 110 17.35 -22.79 15.96
C ARG A 110 18.02 -22.72 14.59
N ALA A 111 18.05 -21.55 13.96
CA ALA A 111 18.68 -21.36 12.66
C ALA A 111 20.20 -21.57 12.73
N ALA A 112 20.86 -21.12 13.81
CA ALA A 112 22.28 -21.36 14.05
C ALA A 112 22.58 -22.86 14.24
N GLY A 113 21.78 -23.57 15.04
CA GLY A 113 21.93 -25.01 15.22
C GLY A 113 21.74 -25.80 13.92
N GLN A 114 20.76 -25.40 13.09
CA GLN A 114 20.56 -26.00 11.77
C GLN A 114 21.71 -25.73 10.80
N LEU A 115 22.29 -24.53 10.83
CA LEU A 115 23.46 -24.20 10.03
C LEU A 115 24.67 -25.06 10.40
N VAL A 116 24.93 -25.23 11.71
CA VAL A 116 26.04 -26.06 12.21
C VAL A 116 25.85 -27.53 11.85
N THR A 117 24.62 -28.05 11.94
CA THR A 117 24.33 -29.47 11.65
C THR A 117 24.23 -29.79 10.17
N SER A 118 23.72 -28.87 9.35
CA SER A 118 23.45 -29.11 7.92
C SER A 118 24.54 -28.55 6.99
N GLY A 119 25.48 -27.74 7.50
CA GLY A 119 26.55 -27.10 6.72
C GLY A 119 26.08 -25.99 5.78
N HIS A 120 24.78 -25.72 5.70
CA HIS A 120 24.17 -24.66 4.89
C HIS A 120 22.96 -24.06 5.58
N ILE A 121 22.50 -22.89 5.12
CA ILE A 121 21.38 -22.17 5.73
C ILE A 121 20.07 -22.87 5.36
N VAL A 122 19.44 -23.53 6.34
CA VAL A 122 18.16 -24.25 6.17
C VAL A 122 16.95 -23.37 6.49
N SER A 123 17.06 -22.48 7.47
CA SER A 123 15.95 -21.61 7.86
C SER A 123 16.38 -20.16 8.12
N GLY A 124 15.44 -19.25 7.88
CA GLY A 124 15.57 -17.84 8.21
C GLY A 124 15.44 -17.60 9.71
N GLY A 125 16.16 -16.58 10.20
CA GLY A 125 16.05 -16.05 11.56
C GLY A 125 15.81 -14.54 11.58
N SER A 126 15.33 -13.96 10.48
CA SER A 126 15.01 -12.53 10.39
C SER A 126 13.55 -12.30 10.74
N THR A 127 13.27 -11.35 11.63
CA THR A 127 11.92 -10.93 12.03
C THR A 127 11.36 -9.87 11.09
N LEU A 128 10.05 -9.61 11.13
CA LEU A 128 9.43 -8.50 10.41
C LEU A 128 10.04 -7.15 10.82
N SER A 129 10.38 -6.98 12.10
CA SER A 129 11.07 -5.77 12.61
C SER A 129 12.47 -5.60 12.02
N MET A 130 13.23 -6.70 11.84
CA MET A 130 14.52 -6.67 11.14
C MET A 130 14.36 -6.38 9.65
N GLN A 131 13.30 -6.91 9.02
CA GLN A 131 13.00 -6.60 7.63
C GLN A 131 12.65 -5.12 7.46
N LEU A 132 11.81 -4.56 8.34
CA LEU A 132 11.49 -3.13 8.35
C LEU A 132 12.75 -2.28 8.53
N ALA A 133 13.63 -2.64 9.47
CA ALA A 133 14.90 -1.95 9.66
C ALA A 133 15.73 -1.89 8.37
N ARG A 134 15.76 -2.97 7.59
CA ARG A 134 16.45 -3.06 6.30
C ARG A 134 15.78 -2.22 5.20
N LEU A 135 14.45 -2.06 5.24
CA LEU A 135 13.72 -1.24 4.27
C LEU A 135 13.95 0.25 4.52
N ILE A 136 13.99 0.65 5.79
CA ILE A 136 14.19 2.05 6.20
C ILE A 136 15.65 2.46 6.07
N GLU A 137 16.58 1.57 6.44
CA GLU A 137 18.03 1.80 6.32
C GLU A 137 18.64 0.67 5.46
N PRO A 138 18.59 0.80 4.12
CA PRO A 138 19.21 -0.14 3.21
C PRO A 138 20.71 -0.32 3.53
N ARG A 139 21.21 -1.53 3.32
CA ARG A 139 22.61 -1.89 3.59
C ARG A 139 23.44 -1.87 2.30
N ASP A 140 24.68 -1.39 2.40
CA ASP A 140 25.62 -1.39 1.28
C ASP A 140 26.25 -2.77 1.03
N SER A 141 26.36 -3.62 2.06
CA SER A 141 27.00 -4.94 1.95
C SER A 141 26.28 -6.04 2.74
N ARG A 142 26.40 -7.28 2.25
CA ARG A 142 25.82 -8.48 2.89
C ARG A 142 26.76 -9.13 3.93
N SER A 143 27.33 -8.33 4.83
CA SER A 143 28.22 -8.83 5.89
C SER A 143 27.48 -9.27 7.16
N LEU A 144 28.16 -10.02 8.03
CA LEU A 144 27.65 -10.35 9.37
C LEU A 144 27.43 -9.07 10.21
N GLY A 145 28.31 -8.08 10.06
CA GLY A 145 28.18 -6.78 10.71
C GLY A 145 26.90 -6.03 10.31
N SER A 146 26.51 -6.06 9.03
CA SER A 146 25.27 -5.41 8.60
C SER A 146 24.02 -6.12 9.14
N LYS A 147 24.09 -7.44 9.34
CA LYS A 147 23.02 -8.20 10.00
C LYS A 147 22.93 -7.87 11.50
N LEU A 148 24.05 -7.72 12.20
CA LEU A 148 24.05 -7.26 13.60
C LEU A 148 23.48 -5.84 13.72
N LYS A 149 23.85 -4.93 12.81
CA LYS A 149 23.25 -3.59 12.75
C LYS A 149 21.74 -3.66 12.59
N GLN A 150 21.22 -4.52 11.70
CA GLN A 150 19.77 -4.74 11.53
C GLN A 150 19.09 -5.25 12.81
N MET A 151 19.72 -6.17 13.53
CA MET A 151 19.20 -6.67 14.80
C MET A 151 19.10 -5.56 15.86
N LEU A 152 20.16 -4.74 15.98
CA LEU A 152 20.16 -3.59 16.87
C LEU A 152 19.08 -2.57 16.47
N ARG A 153 19.00 -2.21 15.17
CA ARG A 153 17.96 -1.33 14.63
C ARG A 153 16.55 -1.84 14.90
N ALA A 154 16.30 -3.14 14.73
CA ALA A 154 15.00 -3.74 15.02
C ALA A 154 14.59 -3.55 16.49
N ILE A 155 15.52 -3.72 17.43
CA ILE A 155 15.27 -3.47 18.86
C ILE A 155 14.97 -1.98 19.11
N GLN A 156 15.70 -1.07 18.46
CA GLN A 156 15.46 0.37 18.58
C GLN A 156 14.11 0.80 18.03
N ILE A 157 13.66 0.19 16.93
CA ILE A 157 12.34 0.39 16.33
C ILE A 157 11.24 -0.05 17.30
N GLU A 158 11.37 -1.26 17.87
CA GLU A 158 10.39 -1.83 18.80
C GLU A 158 10.26 -1.11 20.14
N ARG A 159 11.25 -0.30 20.50
CA ARG A 159 11.16 0.61 21.65
C ARG A 159 10.37 1.88 21.35
N ARG A 160 10.20 2.23 20.08
CA ARG A 160 9.62 3.50 19.62
C ARG A 160 8.26 3.34 18.95
N LEU A 161 8.01 2.17 18.36
CA LEU A 161 6.78 1.84 17.66
C LEU A 161 6.14 0.60 18.28
N SER A 162 4.82 0.61 18.34
CA SER A 162 4.01 -0.57 18.64
C SER A 162 4.12 -1.62 17.54
N LYS A 163 3.78 -2.87 17.86
CA LYS A 163 3.73 -3.97 16.88
C LYS A 163 2.81 -3.67 15.70
N GLN A 164 1.70 -2.98 15.95
CA GLN A 164 0.76 -2.58 14.91
C GLN A 164 1.41 -1.56 13.97
N GLU A 165 2.02 -0.49 14.49
CA GLU A 165 2.72 0.51 13.67
C GLU A 165 3.89 -0.08 12.87
N ILE A 166 4.63 -1.04 13.45
CA ILE A 166 5.69 -1.76 12.73
C ILE A 166 5.10 -2.51 11.54
N LEU A 167 4.00 -3.23 11.77
CA LEU A 167 3.36 -4.01 10.73
C LEU A 167 2.75 -3.11 9.64
N GLU A 168 2.10 -2.00 9.98
CA GLU A 168 1.58 -1.03 9.02
C GLU A 168 2.68 -0.39 8.16
N ARG A 169 3.81 -0.02 8.78
CA ARG A 169 4.97 0.49 8.04
C ARG A 169 5.56 -0.59 7.13
N TYR A 170 5.63 -1.84 7.59
CA TYR A 170 6.06 -2.96 6.73
C TYR A 170 5.09 -3.17 5.56
N LEU A 171 3.78 -3.19 5.81
CA LEU A 171 2.74 -3.33 4.79
C LEU A 171 2.73 -2.19 3.78
N THR A 172 3.28 -1.03 4.13
CA THR A 172 3.42 0.13 3.24
C THR A 172 4.75 0.13 2.47
N LEU A 173 5.83 -0.42 3.03
CA LEU A 173 7.18 -0.33 2.46
C LEU A 173 7.68 -1.63 1.80
N ALA A 174 7.06 -2.77 2.07
CA ALA A 174 7.53 -4.05 1.55
C ALA A 174 7.53 -4.02 0.01
N PRO A 175 8.61 -4.44 -0.66
CA PRO A 175 8.69 -4.40 -2.12
C PRO A 175 7.89 -5.54 -2.74
N TYR A 176 7.15 -5.26 -3.81
CA TYR A 176 6.36 -6.27 -4.54
C TYR A 176 6.76 -6.41 -6.01
N GLY A 177 7.87 -5.77 -6.41
CA GLY A 177 8.44 -5.85 -7.76
C GLY A 177 8.17 -4.61 -8.60
N GLY A 178 9.14 -4.27 -9.46
CA GLY A 178 9.18 -3.02 -10.19
C GLY A 178 9.17 -1.84 -9.23
N ASN A 179 8.27 -0.88 -9.50
CA ASN A 179 8.07 0.29 -8.67
C ASN A 179 6.91 0.15 -7.67
N LEU A 180 6.54 -1.08 -7.27
CA LEU A 180 5.47 -1.32 -6.30
C LEU A 180 6.06 -1.51 -4.90
N GLU A 181 5.64 -0.63 -3.98
CA GLU A 181 5.90 -0.77 -2.55
C GLU A 181 4.58 -0.77 -1.77
N GLY A 182 4.50 -1.73 -0.87
CA GLY A 182 3.34 -1.95 -0.03
C GLY A 182 2.26 -2.84 -0.66
N VAL A 183 1.54 -3.53 0.22
CA VAL A 183 0.55 -4.54 -0.15
C VAL A 183 -0.62 -3.94 -0.93
N ARG A 184 -1.02 -2.70 -0.63
CA ARG A 184 -2.15 -2.04 -1.30
C ARG A 184 -1.82 -1.67 -2.74
N ALA A 185 -0.64 -1.11 -3.00
CA ALA A 185 -0.16 -0.86 -4.35
C ALA A 185 -0.05 -2.16 -5.16
N ALA A 186 0.48 -3.21 -4.54
CA ALA A 186 0.61 -4.53 -5.16
C ALA A 186 -0.74 -5.19 -5.48
N SER A 187 -1.68 -5.15 -4.53
CA SER A 187 -3.02 -5.72 -4.69
C SER A 187 -3.78 -5.08 -5.85
N LEU A 188 -3.72 -3.74 -5.97
CA LEU A 188 -4.33 -3.03 -7.09
C LEU A 188 -3.64 -3.32 -8.42
N ALA A 189 -2.30 -3.39 -8.43
CA ALA A 189 -1.54 -3.65 -9.65
C ALA A 189 -1.69 -5.09 -10.16
N TYR A 190 -1.70 -6.10 -9.29
CA TYR A 190 -1.78 -7.50 -9.70
C TYR A 190 -3.22 -8.00 -9.84
N PHE A 191 -4.14 -7.55 -8.98
CA PHE A 191 -5.50 -8.10 -8.90
C PHE A 191 -6.59 -7.07 -9.17
N GLY A 192 -6.28 -5.77 -9.17
CA GLY A 192 -7.28 -4.72 -9.32
C GLY A 192 -8.23 -4.61 -8.13
N LYS A 193 -7.84 -5.13 -6.97
CA LYS A 193 -8.65 -5.21 -5.74
C LYS A 193 -7.97 -4.47 -4.60
N GLU A 194 -8.77 -3.97 -3.67
CA GLU A 194 -8.25 -3.52 -2.37
C GLU A 194 -7.83 -4.74 -1.53
N PRO A 195 -6.78 -4.65 -0.69
CA PRO A 195 -6.27 -5.78 0.10
C PRO A 195 -7.31 -6.50 0.96
N LYS A 196 -8.36 -5.78 1.40
CA LYS A 196 -9.49 -6.32 2.16
C LYS A 196 -10.37 -7.30 1.38
N ARG A 197 -10.21 -7.40 0.06
CA ARG A 197 -11.04 -8.23 -0.84
C ARG A 197 -10.23 -9.31 -1.56
N LEU A 198 -9.04 -9.61 -1.05
CA LEU A 198 -8.19 -10.65 -1.60
C LEU A 198 -8.79 -12.02 -1.31
N THR A 199 -8.71 -12.92 -2.29
CA THR A 199 -8.91 -14.35 -2.07
C THR A 199 -7.70 -14.96 -1.36
N VAL A 200 -7.85 -16.17 -0.82
CA VAL A 200 -6.74 -16.91 -0.18
C VAL A 200 -5.56 -17.10 -1.13
N SER A 201 -5.81 -17.38 -2.40
CA SER A 201 -4.79 -17.55 -3.44
C SER A 201 -4.01 -16.26 -3.68
N GLU A 202 -4.72 -15.14 -3.83
CA GLU A 202 -4.12 -13.81 -4.04
C GLU A 202 -3.35 -13.34 -2.80
N ALA A 203 -3.89 -13.60 -1.60
CA ALA A 203 -3.22 -13.32 -0.34
C ALA A 203 -1.91 -14.12 -0.20
N ALA A 204 -1.93 -15.42 -0.49
CA ALA A 204 -0.75 -16.27 -0.48
C ALA A 204 0.31 -15.79 -1.48
N MET A 205 -0.11 -15.30 -2.65
CA MET A 205 0.80 -14.73 -3.64
C MET A 205 1.49 -13.46 -3.12
N LEU A 206 0.72 -12.53 -2.53
CA LEU A 206 1.29 -11.32 -1.94
C LEU A 206 2.20 -11.62 -0.74
N VAL A 207 1.89 -12.61 0.09
CA VAL A 207 2.81 -13.05 1.17
C VAL A 207 4.13 -13.57 0.59
N ALA A 208 4.10 -14.27 -0.54
CA ALA A 208 5.29 -14.85 -1.15
C ALA A 208 6.21 -13.82 -1.84
N LEU A 209 5.66 -12.72 -2.34
CA LEU A 209 6.39 -11.78 -3.22
C LEU A 209 7.58 -11.06 -2.55
N PRO A 210 7.46 -10.45 -1.35
CA PRO A 210 8.49 -9.58 -0.78
C PRO A 210 9.86 -10.20 -0.56
N GLN A 211 9.96 -11.53 -0.43
CA GLN A 211 11.24 -12.20 -0.24
C GLN A 211 12.15 -12.12 -1.47
N LEU A 212 11.55 -12.18 -2.67
CA LEU A 212 12.26 -12.17 -3.96
C LEU A 212 11.43 -11.36 -4.98
N PRO A 213 11.27 -10.05 -4.77
CA PRO A 213 10.25 -9.24 -5.42
C PRO A 213 10.35 -9.25 -6.94
N GLU A 214 11.57 -9.19 -7.52
CA GLU A 214 11.74 -9.26 -8.98
C GLU A 214 11.59 -10.68 -9.56
N ARG A 215 12.10 -11.68 -8.85
CA ARG A 215 12.14 -13.07 -9.35
C ARG A 215 10.78 -13.76 -9.24
N ARG A 216 9.93 -13.34 -8.30
CA ARG A 216 8.59 -13.89 -8.07
C ARG A 216 7.48 -13.10 -8.76
N ARG A 217 7.81 -12.10 -9.58
CA ARG A 217 6.82 -11.31 -10.34
C ARG A 217 5.96 -12.22 -11.23
N PRO A 218 4.63 -12.29 -11.02
CA PRO A 218 3.74 -13.09 -11.87
C PRO A 218 3.77 -12.64 -13.33
N ASP A 219 3.96 -11.34 -13.56
CA ASP A 219 4.00 -10.73 -14.90
C ASP A 219 5.28 -11.00 -15.69
N ARG A 220 6.28 -11.63 -15.07
CA ARG A 220 7.55 -11.96 -15.71
C ARG A 220 7.95 -13.42 -15.56
N ASN A 221 7.59 -14.04 -14.42
CA ASN A 221 8.06 -15.34 -13.99
C ASN A 221 6.90 -16.13 -13.37
N LEU A 222 5.90 -16.44 -14.19
CA LEU A 222 4.63 -17.02 -13.75
C LEU A 222 4.82 -18.32 -12.95
N ASP A 223 5.58 -19.29 -13.46
CA ASP A 223 5.82 -20.58 -12.80
C ASP A 223 6.49 -20.43 -11.42
N ILE A 224 7.45 -19.50 -11.31
CA ILE A 224 8.13 -19.22 -10.04
C ILE A 224 7.16 -18.60 -9.04
N ALA A 225 6.26 -17.73 -9.51
CA ALA A 225 5.23 -17.11 -8.70
C ALA A 225 4.23 -18.15 -8.17
N HIS A 226 3.71 -19.02 -9.05
CA HIS A 226 2.84 -20.14 -8.67
C HIS A 226 3.48 -21.02 -7.60
N ALA A 227 4.69 -21.51 -7.85
CA ALA A 227 5.39 -22.36 -6.88
C ALA A 227 5.65 -21.63 -5.55
N ALA A 228 5.82 -20.30 -5.57
CA ALA A 228 5.99 -19.52 -4.35
C ALA A 228 4.69 -19.38 -3.55
N ARG A 229 3.56 -19.12 -4.20
CA ARG A 229 2.23 -19.12 -3.58
C ARG A 229 1.89 -20.48 -2.99
N ASP A 230 2.10 -21.57 -3.73
CA ASP A 230 1.74 -22.92 -3.28
C ASP A 230 2.54 -23.34 -2.04
N ARG A 231 3.80 -22.89 -1.94
CA ARG A 231 4.60 -23.05 -0.72
C ARG A 231 4.01 -22.29 0.46
N VAL A 232 3.49 -21.07 0.26
CA VAL A 232 2.79 -20.33 1.32
C VAL A 232 1.55 -21.11 1.75
N LEU A 233 0.70 -21.54 0.82
CA LEU A 233 -0.51 -22.32 1.12
C LEU A 233 -0.19 -23.59 1.92
N THR A 234 0.79 -24.37 1.47
CA THR A 234 1.26 -25.57 2.17
C THR A 234 1.73 -25.24 3.59
N ARG A 235 2.48 -24.13 3.73
CA ARG A 235 2.97 -23.68 5.04
C ARG A 235 1.84 -23.27 5.98
N MET A 236 0.77 -22.66 5.45
CA MET A 236 -0.41 -22.29 6.23
C MET A 236 -1.20 -23.50 6.71
N VAL A 237 -1.31 -24.55 5.89
CA VAL A 237 -1.91 -25.84 6.29
C VAL A 237 -1.12 -26.47 7.43
N SER A 238 0.21 -26.57 7.29
CA SER A 238 1.08 -27.10 8.36
C SER A 238 1.06 -26.26 9.64
N ALA A 239 0.72 -24.98 9.55
CA ALA A 239 0.56 -24.10 10.70
C ALA A 239 -0.85 -24.13 11.32
N GLY A 240 -1.80 -24.85 10.71
CA GLY A 240 -3.20 -24.92 11.14
C GLY A 240 -4.02 -23.66 10.84
N LEU A 241 -3.53 -22.77 9.98
CA LEU A 241 -4.24 -21.53 9.61
C LEU A 241 -5.24 -21.72 8.46
N LEU A 242 -5.02 -22.72 7.60
CA LEU A 242 -5.91 -23.07 6.50
C LEU A 242 -6.23 -24.56 6.55
N GLY A 243 -7.47 -24.92 6.22
CA GLY A 243 -7.83 -26.32 6.01
C GLY A 243 -7.25 -26.85 4.69
N GLU A 244 -6.96 -28.16 4.62
CA GLU A 244 -6.43 -28.79 3.40
C GLU A 244 -7.31 -28.55 2.17
N ARG A 245 -8.64 -28.65 2.32
CA ARG A 245 -9.61 -28.42 1.24
C ARG A 245 -9.61 -26.97 0.75
N GLU A 246 -9.46 -26.02 1.67
CA GLU A 246 -9.42 -24.59 1.35
C GLU A 246 -8.13 -24.25 0.60
N ALA A 247 -6.99 -24.74 1.09
CA ALA A 247 -5.70 -24.57 0.42
C ALA A 247 -5.68 -25.23 -0.96
N ALA A 248 -6.24 -26.43 -1.10
CA ALA A 248 -6.36 -27.11 -2.39
C ALA A 248 -7.24 -26.32 -3.37
N ARG A 249 -8.37 -25.77 -2.92
CA ARG A 249 -9.20 -24.88 -3.75
C ARG A 249 -8.43 -23.62 -4.17
N ALA A 250 -7.74 -22.96 -3.23
CA ALA A 250 -6.96 -21.77 -3.53
C ALA A 250 -5.80 -22.03 -4.50
N ALA A 251 -5.22 -23.24 -4.48
CA ALA A 251 -4.15 -23.63 -5.40
C ALA A 251 -4.64 -23.80 -6.85
N ILE A 252 -5.92 -24.14 -7.05
CA ILE A 252 -6.54 -24.27 -8.38
C ILE A 252 -6.71 -22.91 -9.05
N ASP A 253 -6.96 -21.85 -8.28
CA ASP A 253 -7.09 -20.49 -8.84
C ASP A 253 -5.83 -20.13 -9.62
N ASP A 254 -5.99 -19.60 -10.82
CA ASP A 254 -4.84 -19.20 -11.64
C ASP A 254 -4.21 -17.90 -11.11
N VAL A 255 -2.89 -17.78 -11.24
CA VAL A 255 -2.20 -16.54 -10.93
C VAL A 255 -2.21 -15.70 -12.19
N SER A 256 -2.92 -14.57 -12.16
CA SER A 256 -2.87 -13.62 -13.27
C SER A 256 -1.43 -13.15 -13.53
N GLY A 257 -0.90 -13.49 -14.70
CA GLY A 257 0.35 -12.91 -15.22
C GLY A 257 0.20 -11.45 -15.70
N LEU A 258 -0.96 -10.84 -15.56
CA LEU A 258 -1.17 -9.44 -15.93
C LEU A 258 -0.80 -8.49 -14.80
N ARG A 259 0.04 -7.50 -15.10
CA ARG A 259 0.22 -6.30 -14.26
C ARG A 259 -0.63 -5.16 -14.79
N ARG A 260 -1.65 -4.78 -14.03
CA ARG A 260 -2.60 -3.69 -14.32
C ARG A 260 -1.96 -2.32 -14.02
N LYS A 261 -2.40 -1.30 -14.74
CA LYS A 261 -2.14 0.10 -14.38
C LYS A 261 -2.97 0.45 -13.14
N LEU A 262 -2.41 1.29 -12.26
CA LEU A 262 -3.20 1.84 -11.16
C LEU A 262 -4.36 2.69 -11.70
N PRO A 263 -5.46 2.82 -10.93
CA PRO A 263 -6.56 3.71 -11.28
C PRO A 263 -6.09 5.11 -11.63
N ALA A 264 -6.65 5.67 -12.70
CA ALA A 264 -6.26 6.96 -13.26
C ALA A 264 -7.48 7.83 -13.62
N LEU A 265 -8.59 7.64 -12.90
CA LEU A 265 -9.87 8.29 -13.13
C LEU A 265 -9.82 9.78 -12.74
N ALA A 266 -10.76 10.56 -13.27
CA ALA A 266 -10.89 11.99 -13.02
C ALA A 266 -9.55 12.72 -13.20
N ALA A 267 -8.82 12.39 -14.28
CA ALA A 267 -7.42 12.81 -14.42
C ALA A 267 -7.26 14.34 -14.36
N HIS A 268 -8.08 15.10 -15.10
CA HIS A 268 -8.05 16.56 -15.09
C HIS A 268 -8.32 17.14 -13.69
N ALA A 269 -9.41 16.71 -13.04
CA ALA A 269 -9.74 17.15 -11.67
C ALA A 269 -8.63 16.78 -10.66
N SER A 270 -8.07 15.59 -10.79
CA SER A 270 -6.95 15.11 -9.95
C SER A 270 -5.70 15.98 -10.11
N TYR A 271 -5.33 16.32 -11.35
CA TYR A 271 -4.19 17.21 -11.62
C TYR A 271 -4.45 18.63 -11.13
N ALA A 272 -5.67 19.15 -11.31
CA ALA A 272 -6.04 20.49 -10.85
C ALA A 272 -5.97 20.62 -9.31
N MET A 273 -6.16 19.53 -8.58
CA MET A 273 -6.07 19.49 -7.12
C MET A 273 -4.68 19.18 -6.56
N LEU A 274 -3.76 18.71 -7.40
CA LEU A 274 -2.41 18.34 -6.97
C LEU A 274 -1.64 19.47 -6.25
N PRO A 275 -1.73 20.77 -6.65
CA PRO A 275 -1.10 21.86 -5.91
C PRO A 275 -1.61 22.06 -4.47
N ARG A 276 -2.78 21.49 -4.13
CA ARG A 276 -3.37 21.52 -2.79
C ARG A 276 -3.04 20.28 -1.96
N ALA A 277 -2.24 19.36 -2.49
CA ALA A 277 -1.88 18.12 -1.80
C ALA A 277 -1.09 18.39 -0.52
N VAL A 278 -1.48 17.71 0.56
CA VAL A 278 -0.73 17.68 1.81
C VAL A 278 -0.14 16.29 1.96
N HIS A 279 1.16 16.20 2.25
CA HIS A 279 1.85 14.91 2.41
C HIS A 279 1.15 14.00 3.44
N GLY A 280 0.86 12.76 3.01
CA GLY A 280 0.20 11.75 3.83
C GLY A 280 -1.28 12.02 4.10
N LYS A 281 -1.93 12.93 3.36
CA LYS A 281 -3.39 13.10 3.40
C LYS A 281 -3.97 12.93 2.00
N PRO A 282 -4.98 12.06 1.81
CA PRO A 282 -5.63 11.94 0.53
C PRO A 282 -6.39 13.23 0.18
N LEU A 283 -6.38 13.59 -1.11
CA LEU A 283 -7.21 14.63 -1.68
C LEU A 283 -8.61 14.07 -1.93
N GLN A 284 -9.64 14.67 -1.34
CA GLN A 284 -11.02 14.27 -1.58
C GLN A 284 -11.68 15.17 -2.63
N LEU A 285 -12.39 14.55 -3.57
CA LEU A 285 -13.25 15.23 -4.55
C LEU A 285 -14.73 14.97 -4.24
N THR A 286 -15.62 15.81 -4.77
CA THR A 286 -17.08 15.58 -4.76
C THR A 286 -17.54 14.50 -5.74
N ILE A 287 -16.63 14.07 -6.62
CA ILE A 287 -16.85 13.08 -7.66
C ILE A 287 -17.28 11.75 -7.03
N ARG A 288 -18.18 11.02 -7.71
CA ARG A 288 -18.49 9.62 -7.41
C ARG A 288 -17.75 8.73 -8.40
N LYS A 289 -16.99 7.75 -7.92
CA LYS A 289 -16.18 6.88 -8.79
C LYS A 289 -16.99 6.18 -9.87
N SER A 290 -18.17 5.65 -9.54
CA SER A 290 -19.04 4.95 -10.50
C SER A 290 -19.53 5.87 -11.64
N VAL A 291 -19.92 7.10 -11.29
CA VAL A 291 -20.33 8.13 -12.26
C VAL A 291 -19.16 8.49 -13.16
N GLN A 292 -17.99 8.76 -12.57
CA GLN A 292 -16.78 9.10 -13.32
C GLN A 292 -16.39 8.00 -14.32
N GLN A 293 -16.40 6.74 -13.88
CA GLN A 293 -16.11 5.59 -14.75
C GLN A 293 -17.10 5.51 -15.92
N GLY A 294 -18.40 5.70 -15.66
CA GLY A 294 -19.41 5.72 -16.71
C GLY A 294 -19.19 6.84 -17.72
N LEU A 295 -18.89 8.07 -17.24
CA LEU A 295 -18.63 9.21 -18.11
C LEU A 295 -17.37 9.03 -18.94
N GLU A 296 -16.26 8.57 -18.36
CA GLU A 296 -15.02 8.31 -19.12
C GLU A 296 -15.23 7.22 -20.19
N GLN A 297 -16.01 6.18 -19.88
CA GLN A 297 -16.36 5.14 -20.85
C GLN A 297 -17.18 5.72 -22.02
N VAL A 298 -18.23 6.50 -21.72
CA VAL A 298 -19.05 7.17 -22.73
C VAL A 298 -18.21 8.11 -23.60
N ALA A 299 -17.31 8.88 -22.98
CA ALA A 299 -16.42 9.80 -23.70
C ALA A 299 -15.49 9.06 -24.66
N SER A 300 -14.86 7.98 -24.18
CA SER A 300 -13.97 7.14 -24.98
C SER A 300 -14.71 6.51 -26.16
N ASP A 301 -15.90 5.97 -25.92
CA ASP A 301 -16.72 5.32 -26.94
C ASP A 301 -17.22 6.32 -28.00
N ALA A 302 -17.63 7.52 -27.58
CA ALA A 302 -18.05 8.58 -28.48
C ALA A 302 -16.88 9.11 -29.33
N ALA A 303 -15.71 9.36 -28.72
CA ALA A 303 -14.55 9.86 -29.44
C ALA A 303 -14.02 8.88 -30.49
N ARG A 304 -14.08 7.57 -30.24
CA ARG A 304 -13.71 6.55 -31.24
C ARG A 304 -14.62 6.62 -32.49
N LYS A 305 -15.89 7.00 -32.34
CA LYS A 305 -16.84 7.15 -33.46
C LYS A 305 -16.64 8.46 -34.22
N LEU A 306 -16.31 9.54 -33.52
CA LEU A 306 -16.15 10.88 -34.11
C LEU A 306 -14.84 11.02 -34.90
N GLY A 307 -13.77 10.37 -34.44
CA GLY A 307 -12.47 10.34 -35.12
C GLY A 307 -11.29 10.65 -34.19
N PRO A 308 -10.06 10.42 -34.69
CA PRO A 308 -8.86 10.43 -33.84
C PRO A 308 -8.51 11.80 -33.24
N LYS A 309 -8.96 12.91 -33.85
CA LYS A 309 -8.65 14.27 -33.39
C LYS A 309 -9.77 14.92 -32.56
N LEU A 310 -10.95 14.31 -32.47
CA LEU A 310 -12.15 14.92 -31.88
C LEU A 310 -12.37 14.44 -30.45
N SER A 311 -12.21 15.33 -29.47
CA SER A 311 -12.41 15.05 -28.05
C SER A 311 -13.84 15.32 -27.59
N VAL A 312 -14.17 14.85 -26.38
CA VAL A 312 -15.46 15.04 -25.71
C VAL A 312 -15.20 15.61 -24.33
N ALA A 313 -16.01 16.58 -23.91
CA ALA A 313 -16.07 17.03 -22.54
C ALA A 313 -17.47 16.87 -21.96
N MET A 314 -17.54 16.49 -20.68
CA MET A 314 -18.78 16.28 -19.95
C MET A 314 -18.60 16.71 -18.50
N VAL A 315 -19.61 17.36 -17.93
CA VAL A 315 -19.70 17.68 -16.51
C VAL A 315 -21.05 17.19 -16.01
N MET A 316 -21.06 16.41 -14.95
CA MET A 316 -22.27 16.01 -14.24
C MET A 316 -22.26 16.67 -12.88
N ALA A 317 -23.26 17.50 -12.61
CA ALA A 317 -23.43 18.19 -11.34
C ALA A 317 -24.72 17.74 -10.64
N ASP A 318 -24.73 17.74 -9.31
CA ASP A 318 -25.95 17.63 -8.52
C ASP A 318 -26.76 18.92 -8.66
N ALA A 319 -27.99 18.82 -9.17
CA ALA A 319 -28.83 19.99 -9.46
C ALA A 319 -29.28 20.75 -8.20
N ARG A 320 -29.19 20.15 -7.00
CA ARG A 320 -29.58 20.78 -5.74
C ARG A 320 -28.38 21.39 -5.02
N THR A 321 -27.24 20.68 -4.98
CA THR A 321 -26.06 21.14 -4.22
C THR A 321 -25.03 21.87 -5.08
N GLY A 322 -25.05 21.66 -6.40
CA GLY A 322 -24.00 22.13 -7.30
C GLY A 322 -22.72 21.30 -7.27
N ASP A 323 -22.66 20.22 -6.48
CA ASP A 323 -21.49 19.33 -6.41
C ASP A 323 -21.20 18.71 -7.77
N ILE A 324 -19.94 18.72 -8.19
CA ILE A 324 -19.53 18.00 -9.40
C ILE A 324 -19.39 16.50 -9.07
N LEU A 325 -20.28 15.69 -9.64
CA LEU A 325 -20.34 14.24 -9.45
C LEU A 325 -19.45 13.47 -10.42
N GLY A 326 -19.11 14.07 -11.56
CA GLY A 326 -18.14 13.55 -12.52
C GLY A 326 -17.75 14.60 -13.55
N GLU A 327 -16.50 14.57 -13.98
CA GLU A 327 -15.88 15.58 -14.84
C GLU A 327 -14.93 14.91 -15.83
N VAL A 328 -15.20 15.10 -17.12
CA VAL A 328 -14.38 14.58 -18.22
C VAL A 328 -13.96 15.75 -19.08
N GLY A 329 -12.69 16.16 -18.97
CA GLY A 329 -12.08 17.20 -19.79
C GLY A 329 -11.70 16.76 -21.21
N SER A 330 -11.48 15.47 -21.42
CA SER A 330 -11.15 14.90 -22.72
C SER A 330 -11.50 13.41 -22.74
N ALA A 331 -11.62 12.83 -23.93
CA ALA A 331 -11.97 11.41 -24.10
C ALA A 331 -10.90 10.43 -23.62
N ASP A 332 -9.64 10.84 -23.62
CA ASP A 332 -8.52 10.12 -23.00
C ASP A 332 -7.46 11.15 -22.62
N PHE A 333 -7.19 11.27 -21.33
CA PHE A 333 -6.20 12.21 -20.79
C PHE A 333 -4.79 11.98 -21.34
N PHE A 334 -4.45 10.72 -21.65
CA PHE A 334 -3.10 10.34 -22.05
C PHE A 334 -2.90 10.28 -23.58
N ASP A 335 -3.95 10.52 -24.37
CA ASP A 335 -3.87 10.50 -25.82
C ASP A 335 -3.39 11.85 -26.37
N ALA A 336 -2.11 11.87 -26.76
CA ALA A 336 -1.48 13.07 -27.30
C ALA A 336 -2.03 13.49 -28.67
N SER A 337 -2.57 12.55 -29.47
CA SER A 337 -3.05 12.82 -30.83
C SER A 337 -4.29 13.73 -30.87
N ARG A 338 -5.00 13.81 -29.74
CA ARG A 338 -6.18 14.66 -29.50
C ARG A 338 -5.97 15.74 -28.44
N SER A 339 -4.72 15.98 -28.06
CA SER A 339 -4.37 16.89 -26.96
C SER A 339 -5.13 16.58 -25.66
N GLY A 340 -5.11 15.29 -25.27
CA GLY A 340 -5.89 14.75 -24.15
C GLY A 340 -5.68 15.44 -22.81
N TRP A 341 -4.55 16.13 -22.61
CA TRP A 341 -4.24 16.89 -21.40
C TRP A 341 -5.01 18.22 -21.28
N ILE A 342 -5.67 18.68 -22.36
CA ILE A 342 -6.47 19.90 -22.34
C ILE A 342 -7.83 19.58 -21.72
N ASP A 343 -8.11 20.24 -20.60
CA ASP A 343 -9.40 20.16 -19.94
C ASP A 343 -10.45 21.01 -20.65
N MET A 344 -11.19 20.42 -21.59
CA MET A 344 -12.21 21.12 -22.36
C MET A 344 -13.43 21.54 -21.51
N THR A 345 -13.58 21.08 -20.26
CA THR A 345 -14.63 21.60 -19.35
C THR A 345 -14.34 23.02 -18.87
N ARG A 346 -13.08 23.46 -18.96
CA ARG A 346 -12.62 24.79 -18.52
C ARG A 346 -12.28 25.72 -19.68
N VAL A 347 -12.33 25.23 -20.91
CA VAL A 347 -12.04 26.02 -22.11
C VAL A 347 -13.30 26.74 -22.57
N VAL A 348 -13.23 28.07 -22.67
CA VAL A 348 -14.35 28.88 -23.17
C VAL A 348 -14.62 28.59 -24.64
N ARG A 349 -15.90 28.34 -24.96
CA ARG A 349 -16.41 28.11 -26.32
C ARG A 349 -17.73 28.84 -26.50
N SER A 350 -18.11 29.10 -27.75
CA SER A 350 -19.44 29.62 -28.06
C SER A 350 -20.51 28.60 -27.61
N PRO A 351 -21.48 28.98 -26.76
CA PRO A 351 -22.54 28.08 -26.32
C PRO A 351 -23.59 27.82 -27.42
N GLY A 352 -23.59 28.61 -28.50
CA GLY A 352 -24.61 28.54 -29.53
C GLY A 352 -26.03 28.65 -28.95
N SER A 353 -26.94 27.81 -29.44
CA SER A 353 -28.34 27.83 -29.00
C SER A 353 -28.56 27.39 -27.55
N THR A 354 -27.56 26.84 -26.86
CA THR A 354 -27.72 26.43 -25.44
C THR A 354 -27.89 27.61 -24.48
N LEU A 355 -27.59 28.84 -24.91
CA LEU A 355 -27.83 30.05 -24.11
C LEU A 355 -29.29 30.54 -24.18
N LYS A 356 -30.05 30.13 -25.22
CA LYS A 356 -31.43 30.62 -25.44
C LYS A 356 -32.35 30.44 -24.23
N PRO A 357 -32.36 29.29 -23.52
CA PRO A 357 -33.22 29.12 -22.35
C PRO A 357 -33.01 30.17 -21.25
N PHE A 358 -31.79 30.71 -21.08
CA PHE A 358 -31.53 31.77 -20.11
C PHE A 358 -32.15 33.11 -20.53
N ILE A 359 -32.12 33.42 -21.84
CA ILE A 359 -32.77 34.62 -22.39
C ILE A 359 -34.29 34.51 -22.22
N TYR A 360 -34.88 33.36 -22.55
CA TYR A 360 -36.30 33.11 -22.30
C TYR A 360 -36.63 33.15 -20.81
N GLY A 361 -35.78 32.58 -19.96
CA GLY A 361 -35.94 32.62 -18.50
C GLY A 361 -36.01 34.05 -17.96
N LEU A 362 -35.12 34.94 -18.42
CA LEU A 362 -35.16 36.36 -18.07
C LEU A 362 -36.45 37.04 -18.56
N ALA A 363 -36.89 36.73 -19.78
CA ALA A 363 -38.14 37.27 -20.31
C ALA A 363 -39.37 36.79 -19.53
N PHE A 364 -39.40 35.52 -19.09
CA PHE A 364 -40.44 34.99 -18.20
C PHE A 364 -40.41 35.66 -16.83
N GLU A 365 -39.22 35.85 -16.24
CA GLU A 365 -39.03 36.52 -14.95
C GLU A 365 -39.53 37.97 -14.98
N GLN A 366 -39.33 38.67 -16.12
CA GLN A 366 -39.82 40.02 -16.34
C GLN A 366 -41.30 40.10 -16.79
N GLY A 367 -41.96 38.96 -17.00
CA GLY A 367 -43.34 38.92 -17.49
C GLY A 367 -43.52 39.38 -18.94
N LEU A 368 -42.44 39.42 -19.74
CA LEU A 368 -42.46 39.86 -21.14
C LEU A 368 -43.02 38.79 -22.08
N VAL A 369 -42.90 37.51 -21.70
CA VAL A 369 -43.35 36.38 -22.49
C VAL A 369 -44.14 35.39 -21.63
N ALA A 370 -45.08 34.69 -22.28
CA ALA A 370 -45.85 33.58 -21.72
C ALA A 370 -45.65 32.32 -22.56
N GLN A 371 -45.93 31.14 -22.01
CA GLN A 371 -45.67 29.85 -22.67
C GLN A 371 -46.36 29.74 -24.05
N GLU A 372 -47.53 30.35 -24.20
CA GLU A 372 -48.36 30.29 -25.42
C GLU A 372 -48.14 31.50 -26.35
N MET A 373 -47.22 32.41 -26.00
CA MET A 373 -46.97 33.61 -26.79
C MET A 373 -46.41 33.24 -28.17
N ILE A 374 -47.08 33.72 -29.22
CA ILE A 374 -46.63 33.56 -30.60
C ILE A 374 -45.52 34.58 -30.86
N ILE A 375 -44.37 34.09 -31.34
CA ILE A 375 -43.21 34.90 -31.73
C ILE A 375 -43.11 34.85 -33.25
N GLU A 376 -42.95 36.01 -33.88
CA GLU A 376 -42.71 36.09 -35.32
C GLU A 376 -41.29 35.59 -35.64
N ASP A 377 -41.19 34.60 -36.53
CA ASP A 377 -39.93 34.04 -37.03
C ASP A 377 -39.76 34.42 -38.51
N SER A 378 -39.46 35.70 -38.73
CA SER A 378 -39.18 36.29 -40.05
C SER A 378 -37.73 36.78 -40.11
N PRO A 379 -37.11 36.85 -41.31
CA PRO A 379 -35.78 37.43 -41.46
C PRO A 379 -35.74 38.85 -40.91
N ALA A 380 -34.77 39.15 -40.04
CA ALA A 380 -34.52 40.48 -39.52
C ALA A 380 -33.23 41.04 -40.15
N ASP A 381 -33.26 42.34 -40.46
CA ASP A 381 -32.18 43.09 -41.12
C ASP A 381 -30.96 43.36 -40.23
#